data_AF-A0A0Q4Q8P0-F1
#
_entry.id   AF-A0A0Q4Q8P0-F1
#
_cell.length_a   1.000
_cell.length_b   1.000
_cell.length_c   1.000
_cell.angle_alpha   90.00
_cell.angle_beta   90.00
_cell.angle_gamma   90.00
#
_symmetry.space_group_name_H-M   'P 1'
#
loop_
_entity.id
_entity.type
_entity.pdbx_description
1 polymer ?
#
loop_
_entity_poly.entity_id
_entity_poly.type
_entity_poly.pdbx_seq_one_letter_code
_entity_poly.pdbx_strand_id
1 'polypeptide(L)'
;MSEKYVISYSALLNESVQYIVVEGQEHALAAINHLKELNLTSAGFIPLNRLKKYVPNDSYHSLVTYEGFLGHAVDLVSYENKYKPLFNFLFNDVIIVDTLENALKISNCSESQHKLITLQGEIVDMGGAILGGGYASSTDILGAKNKISKLTEELENVELAINAIKSDNNIK
;
A
#
# COMPACT_ATOMS: atom_id res chain seq x y z
N MET A 1 0.23 7.87 6.75
CA MET A 1 -0.77 6.79 6.60
C MET A 1 -1.14 6.26 7.98
N SER A 2 -2.42 5.97 8.23
CA SER A 2 -2.91 5.42 9.51
C SER A 2 -2.59 3.92 9.65
N GLU A 3 -2.33 3.45 10.88
CA GLU A 3 -2.06 2.03 11.20
C GLU A 3 -3.16 1.10 10.69
N LYS A 4 -4.42 1.55 10.68
CA LYS A 4 -5.56 0.72 10.28
C LYS A 4 -5.50 0.23 8.83
N TYR A 5 -4.74 0.90 7.97
CA TYR A 5 -4.61 0.54 6.55
C TYR A 5 -3.38 -0.31 6.25
N VAL A 6 -2.53 -0.60 7.24
CA VAL A 6 -1.25 -1.30 7.00
C VAL A 6 -1.46 -2.65 6.33
N ILE A 7 -2.44 -3.42 6.80
CA ILE A 7 -2.74 -4.76 6.25
C ILE A 7 -3.26 -4.64 4.82
N SER A 8 -4.18 -3.71 4.53
CA SER A 8 -4.71 -3.51 3.17
C SER A 8 -3.60 -3.12 2.19
N TYR A 9 -2.72 -2.17 2.54
CA TYR A 9 -1.59 -1.84 1.65
C TYR A 9 -0.57 -2.96 1.54
N SER A 10 -0.30 -3.71 2.61
CA SER A 10 0.52 -4.91 2.56
C SER A 10 -0.03 -5.94 1.57
N ALA A 11 -1.34 -6.19 1.58
CA ALA A 11 -1.98 -7.10 0.64
C ALA A 11 -1.92 -6.60 -0.81
N LEU A 12 -2.22 -5.31 -1.07
CA LEU A 12 -2.08 -4.71 -2.42
C LEU A 12 -0.64 -4.79 -2.94
N LEU A 13 0.31 -4.52 -2.04
CA LEU A 13 1.72 -4.61 -2.38
C LEU A 13 2.11 -6.06 -2.62
N ASN A 14 1.66 -7.04 -1.83
CA ASN A 14 1.97 -8.46 -2.07
C ASN A 14 1.47 -8.95 -3.43
N GLU A 15 0.35 -8.42 -3.93
CA GLU A 15 -0.08 -8.65 -5.31
C GLU A 15 0.91 -8.04 -6.34
N SER A 16 1.53 -6.92 -5.98
CA SER A 16 2.47 -6.13 -6.82
C SER A 16 3.96 -6.39 -6.55
N VAL A 17 4.34 -7.20 -5.55
CA VAL A 17 5.67 -7.22 -4.88
C VAL A 17 6.78 -7.75 -5.78
N GLN A 18 6.46 -8.25 -6.97
CA GLN A 18 7.44 -8.79 -7.91
C GLN A 18 8.00 -7.77 -8.90
N TYR A 19 7.61 -6.50 -8.82
CA TYR A 19 8.09 -5.46 -9.73
C TYR A 19 9.22 -4.60 -9.14
N ILE A 20 10.34 -4.55 -9.86
CA ILE A 20 11.47 -3.66 -9.55
C ILE A 20 11.24 -2.32 -10.26
N VAL A 21 11.22 -1.22 -9.49
CA VAL A 21 11.08 0.14 -10.04
C VAL A 21 12.41 0.58 -10.64
N VAL A 22 12.38 1.08 -11.88
CA VAL A 22 13.56 1.58 -12.60
C VAL A 22 13.29 2.95 -13.21
N GLU A 23 14.34 3.72 -13.46
CA GLU A 23 14.19 5.08 -14.02
C GLU A 23 13.57 5.07 -15.42
N GLY A 24 13.94 4.09 -16.25
CA GLY A 24 13.41 3.98 -17.60
C GLY A 24 13.47 2.60 -18.23
N GLN A 25 12.82 2.47 -19.38
CA GLN A 25 12.69 1.21 -20.13
C GLN A 25 14.04 0.61 -20.56
N GLU A 26 15.04 1.45 -20.82
CA GLU A 26 16.41 1.04 -21.14
C GLU A 26 17.08 0.31 -19.97
N HIS A 27 16.82 0.75 -18.73
CA HIS A 27 17.31 0.09 -17.52
C HIS A 27 16.61 -1.27 -17.31
N ALA A 28 15.30 -1.35 -17.57
CA ALA A 28 14.57 -2.62 -17.54
C ALA A 28 15.12 -3.61 -18.59
N LEU A 29 15.37 -3.16 -19.82
CA LEU A 29 15.91 -3.99 -20.89
C LEU A 29 17.31 -4.52 -20.52
N ALA A 30 18.19 -3.66 -20.01
CA ALA A 30 19.52 -4.06 -19.56
C ALA A 30 19.45 -5.13 -18.46
N ALA A 31 18.58 -4.93 -17.45
CA ALA A 31 18.38 -5.90 -16.38
C ALA A 31 17.85 -7.24 -16.91
N ILE A 32 16.86 -7.23 -17.81
CA ILE A 32 16.31 -8.45 -18.43
C ILE A 32 17.38 -9.20 -19.22
N ASN A 33 18.22 -8.51 -19.99
CA ASN A 33 19.31 -9.15 -20.73
C ASN A 33 20.31 -9.80 -19.77
N HIS A 34 20.65 -9.12 -18.68
CA HIS A 34 21.54 -9.68 -17.67
C HIS A 34 20.96 -10.92 -16.96
N LEU A 35 19.66 -10.91 -16.64
CA LEU A 35 18.98 -12.10 -16.09
C LEU A 35 19.04 -13.29 -17.06
N LYS A 36 18.87 -13.05 -18.36
CA LYS A 36 18.98 -14.08 -19.39
C LYS A 36 20.40 -14.64 -19.52
N GLU A 37 21.41 -13.79 -19.53
CA GLU A 37 22.83 -14.20 -19.58
C GLU A 37 23.20 -15.12 -18.41
N LEU A 38 22.64 -14.85 -17.23
CA LEU A 38 22.88 -15.63 -16.01
C LEU A 38 21.93 -16.82 -15.83
N ASN A 39 21.02 -17.09 -16.77
CA ASN A 39 19.96 -18.11 -16.66
C ASN A 39 19.13 -17.99 -15.36
N LEU A 40 18.87 -16.76 -14.93
CA LEU A 40 18.06 -16.46 -13.76
C LEU A 40 16.57 -16.42 -14.12
N THR A 41 15.73 -16.54 -13.10
CA THR A 41 14.27 -16.45 -13.24
C THR A 41 13.83 -15.07 -13.69
N SER A 42 12.66 -14.99 -14.34
CA SER A 42 12.03 -13.73 -14.75
C SER A 42 11.74 -12.81 -13.55
N ALA A 43 11.88 -11.51 -13.76
CA ALA A 43 11.44 -10.46 -12.82
C ALA A 43 10.58 -9.42 -13.55
N GLY A 44 9.64 -8.80 -12.82
CA GLY A 44 8.85 -7.68 -13.32
C GLY A 44 9.59 -6.35 -13.14
N PHE A 45 9.37 -5.39 -14.03
CA PHE A 45 9.94 -4.04 -13.92
C PHE A 45 8.90 -2.95 -14.18
N ILE A 46 8.93 -1.87 -13.40
CA ILE A 46 8.10 -0.66 -13.61
C ILE A 46 9.02 0.51 -13.99
N PRO A 47 9.07 0.91 -15.27
CA PRO A 47 9.84 2.06 -15.71
C PRO A 47 9.09 3.38 -15.43
N LEU A 48 9.66 4.21 -14.56
CA LEU A 48 9.06 5.48 -14.11
C LEU A 48 8.81 6.45 -15.27
N ASN A 49 9.72 6.51 -16.25
CA ASN A 49 9.58 7.39 -17.42
C ASN A 49 8.40 7.02 -18.37
N ARG A 50 7.79 5.84 -18.21
CA ARG A 50 6.62 5.39 -19.00
C ARG A 50 5.29 5.56 -18.26
N LEU A 51 5.32 5.79 -16.95
CA LEU A 51 4.10 5.98 -16.18
C LEU A 51 3.40 7.24 -16.69
N LYS A 52 2.13 7.07 -17.10
CA LYS A 52 1.32 8.19 -17.59
C LYS A 52 1.20 9.23 -16.48
N LYS A 53 1.11 10.51 -16.88
CA LYS A 53 0.72 11.55 -15.94
C LYS A 53 -0.66 11.21 -15.40
N TYR A 54 -0.80 11.30 -14.08
CA TYR A 54 -2.06 11.13 -13.40
C TYR A 54 -3.13 12.06 -13.97
N VAL A 55 -4.29 11.50 -14.25
CA VAL A 55 -5.52 12.24 -14.53
C VAL A 55 -6.46 11.92 -13.38
N PRO A 56 -6.90 12.93 -12.60
CA PRO A 56 -7.91 12.72 -11.57
C PRO A 56 -9.11 11.99 -12.16
N ASN A 57 -9.48 10.88 -11.54
CA ASN A 57 -10.65 10.12 -11.91
C ASN A 57 -11.57 10.04 -10.69
N ASP A 58 -12.66 10.79 -10.74
CA ASP A 58 -13.66 10.83 -9.68
C ASP A 58 -14.79 9.81 -9.90
N SER A 59 -14.54 8.77 -10.71
CA SER A 59 -15.53 7.72 -11.03
C SER A 59 -16.01 6.94 -9.81
N TYR A 60 -15.32 7.03 -8.68
CA TYR A 60 -15.70 6.39 -7.42
C TYR A 60 -16.75 7.19 -6.63
N HIS A 61 -17.17 8.39 -7.06
CA HIS A 61 -18.10 9.23 -6.31
C HIS A 61 -19.43 8.54 -5.95
N SER A 62 -19.94 7.69 -6.84
CA SER A 62 -21.18 6.95 -6.55
C SER A 62 -20.99 5.88 -5.47
N LEU A 63 -19.75 5.44 -5.22
CA LEU A 63 -19.42 4.47 -4.18
C LEU A 63 -19.38 5.09 -2.77
N VAL A 64 -19.24 6.43 -2.67
CA VAL A 64 -19.11 7.15 -1.39
C VAL A 64 -20.34 6.95 -0.49
N THR A 65 -21.51 6.72 -1.07
CA THR A 65 -22.76 6.53 -0.31
C THR A 65 -22.96 5.10 0.19
N TYR A 66 -22.11 4.16 -0.21
CA TYR A 66 -22.25 2.76 0.19
C TYR A 66 -21.71 2.52 1.59
N GLU A 67 -22.41 1.65 2.31
CA GLU A 67 -21.96 1.17 3.61
C GLU A 67 -20.58 0.53 3.50
N GLY A 68 -19.68 0.89 4.42
CA GLY A 68 -18.33 0.36 4.49
C GLY A 68 -17.31 1.03 3.57
N PHE A 69 -17.69 1.98 2.71
CA PHE A 69 -16.74 2.77 1.93
C PHE A 69 -15.82 3.59 2.85
N LEU A 70 -14.51 3.44 2.71
CA LEU A 70 -13.51 4.16 3.51
C LEU A 70 -12.72 5.20 2.71
N GLY A 71 -12.58 5.02 1.40
CA GLY A 71 -11.92 5.99 0.52
C GLY A 71 -11.12 5.37 -0.61
N HIS A 72 -10.59 6.24 -1.46
CA HIS A 72 -9.70 5.88 -2.56
C HIS A 72 -8.29 5.57 -2.03
N ALA A 73 -7.72 4.44 -2.43
CA ALA A 73 -6.46 3.98 -1.87
C ALA A 73 -5.28 4.91 -2.18
N VAL A 74 -5.27 5.64 -3.30
CA VAL A 74 -4.16 6.57 -3.56
C VAL A 74 -4.17 7.81 -2.65
N ASP A 75 -5.34 8.18 -2.14
CA ASP A 75 -5.53 9.34 -1.27
C ASP A 75 -5.25 9.03 0.22
N LEU A 76 -5.30 7.75 0.59
CA LEU A 76 -5.12 7.28 1.97
C LEU A 76 -3.65 6.96 2.33
N VAL A 77 -2.73 7.07 1.37
CA VAL A 77 -1.29 6.82 1.53
C VAL A 77 -0.46 8.08 1.32
N SER A 78 0.65 8.19 2.05
CA SER A 78 1.56 9.33 1.98
C SER A 78 2.83 8.93 1.22
N TYR A 79 3.26 9.75 0.26
CA TYR A 79 4.44 9.50 -0.56
C TYR A 79 5.06 10.82 -1.06
N GLU A 80 6.32 10.78 -1.47
CA GLU A 80 6.97 11.93 -2.09
C GLU A 80 6.38 12.20 -3.48
N ASN A 81 6.17 13.48 -3.83
CA ASN A 81 5.56 13.87 -5.11
C ASN A 81 6.25 13.29 -6.35
N LYS A 82 7.56 13.05 -6.31
CA LYS A 82 8.32 12.40 -7.40
C LYS A 82 7.81 10.99 -7.73
N TYR A 83 7.21 10.30 -6.75
CA TYR A 83 6.62 8.96 -6.91
C TYR A 83 5.12 8.99 -7.17
N LYS A 84 4.49 10.16 -7.29
CA LYS A 84 3.06 10.27 -7.58
C LYS A 84 2.61 9.40 -8.77
N PRO A 85 3.32 9.36 -9.91
CA PRO A 85 2.92 8.47 -11.02
C PRO A 85 2.92 6.99 -10.64
N LEU A 86 3.85 6.55 -9.78
CA LEU A 86 3.94 5.17 -9.30
C LEU A 86 2.78 4.82 -8.38
N PHE A 87 2.48 5.65 -7.38
CA PHE A 87 1.37 5.38 -6.47
C PHE A 87 0.02 5.40 -7.19
N ASN A 88 -0.15 6.26 -8.20
CA ASN A 88 -1.33 6.22 -9.06
C ASN A 88 -1.38 4.93 -9.89
N PHE A 89 -0.26 4.51 -10.49
CA PHE A 89 -0.22 3.26 -11.22
C PHE A 89 -0.63 2.05 -10.36
N LEU A 90 -0.22 2.03 -9.09
CA LEU A 90 -0.52 0.93 -8.17
C LEU A 90 -1.93 0.99 -7.59
N PHE A 91 -2.44 2.18 -7.27
CA PHE A 91 -3.61 2.33 -6.38
C PHE A 91 -4.75 3.17 -6.95
N ASN A 92 -4.67 3.67 -8.19
CA ASN A 92 -5.70 4.54 -8.76
C ASN A 92 -7.06 3.85 -8.98
N ASP A 93 -7.11 2.54 -9.15
CA ASP A 93 -8.37 1.84 -9.37
C ASP A 93 -8.77 0.99 -8.14
N VAL A 94 -8.25 1.35 -6.95
CA VAL A 94 -8.43 0.61 -5.71
C VAL A 94 -9.22 1.42 -4.68
N ILE A 95 -10.33 0.86 -4.20
CA ILE A 95 -11.15 1.43 -3.14
C ILE A 95 -10.98 0.59 -1.87
N ILE A 96 -10.76 1.28 -0.74
CA ILE A 96 -10.69 0.65 0.57
C ILE A 96 -12.09 0.59 1.18
N VAL A 97 -12.46 -0.59 1.67
CA VAL A 97 -13.73 -0.93 2.30
C VAL A 97 -13.45 -1.52 3.69
N ASP A 98 -14.41 -1.47 4.61
CA ASP A 98 -14.23 -2.00 5.96
C ASP A 98 -14.18 -3.54 6.04
N THR A 99 -15.05 -4.22 5.30
CA THR A 99 -15.34 -5.66 5.42
C THR A 99 -15.57 -6.31 4.05
N LEU A 100 -15.41 -7.63 3.98
CA LEU A 100 -15.61 -8.39 2.75
C LEU A 100 -17.09 -8.39 2.35
N GLU A 101 -18.01 -8.49 3.30
CA GLU A 101 -19.45 -8.46 3.04
C GLU A 101 -19.86 -7.14 2.36
N ASN A 102 -19.36 -6.00 2.85
CA ASN A 102 -19.63 -4.72 2.22
C ASN A 102 -18.93 -4.59 0.86
N ALA A 103 -17.70 -5.10 0.72
CA ALA A 103 -17.02 -5.14 -0.58
C ALA A 103 -17.83 -5.93 -1.62
N LEU A 104 -18.38 -7.09 -1.25
CA LEU A 104 -19.22 -7.91 -2.14
C LEU A 104 -20.55 -7.22 -2.49
N LYS A 105 -21.15 -6.47 -1.57
CA LYS A 105 -22.34 -5.66 -1.89
C LYS A 105 -21.99 -4.59 -2.93
N ILE A 106 -20.89 -3.88 -2.72
CA ILE A 106 -20.42 -2.82 -3.63
C ILE A 106 -20.07 -3.39 -5.00
N SER A 107 -19.37 -4.54 -5.06
CA SER A 107 -18.94 -5.15 -6.33
C SER A 107 -20.11 -5.61 -7.21
N ASN A 108 -21.27 -5.91 -6.62
CA ASN A 108 -22.46 -6.32 -7.35
C ASN A 108 -23.23 -5.15 -7.98
N CYS A 109 -22.85 -3.91 -7.66
CA CYS A 109 -23.44 -2.73 -8.28
C CYS A 109 -22.83 -2.52 -9.67
N SER A 110 -23.66 -2.23 -10.67
CA SER A 110 -23.25 -2.03 -12.08
C SER A 110 -22.24 -0.88 -12.28
N GLU A 111 -22.04 -0.07 -11.25
CA GLU A 111 -21.14 1.08 -11.24
C GLU A 111 -19.75 0.74 -10.68
N SER A 112 -19.57 -0.43 -10.07
CA SER A 112 -18.29 -0.83 -9.48
C SER A 112 -17.30 -1.28 -10.55
N GLN A 113 -16.56 -0.32 -11.12
CA GLN A 113 -15.43 -0.54 -12.04
C GLN A 113 -14.09 -0.50 -11.30
N HIS A 114 -14.09 -0.71 -10.00
CA HIS A 114 -12.92 -0.58 -9.15
C HIS A 114 -12.60 -1.91 -8.45
N LYS A 115 -11.31 -2.15 -8.24
CA LYS A 115 -10.85 -3.17 -7.30
C LYS A 115 -11.19 -2.72 -5.89
N LEU A 116 -11.76 -3.61 -5.08
CA LEU A 116 -12.10 -3.34 -3.69
C LEU A 116 -11.13 -4.11 -2.81
N ILE A 117 -10.69 -3.48 -1.72
CA ILE A 117 -9.89 -4.14 -0.69
C ILE A 117 -10.40 -3.82 0.70
N THR A 118 -10.46 -4.81 1.56
CA THR A 118 -10.88 -4.64 2.95
C THR A 118 -9.73 -4.16 3.84
N LEU A 119 -10.02 -3.76 5.09
CA LEU A 119 -8.99 -3.48 6.09
C LEU A 119 -8.15 -4.72 6.45
N GLN A 120 -8.66 -5.93 6.24
CA GLN A 120 -7.96 -7.19 6.53
C GLN A 120 -7.24 -7.77 5.32
N GLY A 121 -7.30 -7.10 4.16
CA GLY A 121 -6.53 -7.45 2.98
C GLY A 121 -7.21 -8.42 2.03
N GLU A 122 -8.50 -8.76 2.23
CA GLU A 122 -9.28 -9.44 1.19
C GLU A 122 -9.52 -8.49 0.01
N ILE A 123 -9.39 -9.00 -1.20
CA ILE A 123 -9.50 -8.25 -2.45
C ILE A 123 -10.65 -8.81 -3.27
N VAL A 124 -11.48 -7.91 -3.81
CA VAL A 124 -12.47 -8.20 -4.86
C VAL A 124 -12.04 -7.45 -6.10
N ASP A 125 -11.61 -8.16 -7.13
CA ASP A 125 -11.15 -7.56 -8.38
C ASP A 125 -12.32 -7.11 -9.27
N MET A 126 -12.05 -6.26 -10.27
CA MET A 126 -13.06 -5.73 -11.20
C MET A 126 -13.83 -6.83 -11.96
N GLY A 127 -13.20 -7.99 -12.17
CA GLY A 127 -13.82 -9.17 -12.78
C GLY A 127 -14.65 -10.03 -11.82
N GLY A 128 -14.81 -9.63 -10.56
CA GLY A 128 -15.51 -10.39 -9.52
C GLY A 128 -14.68 -11.52 -8.90
N ALA A 129 -13.39 -11.64 -9.26
CA ALA A 129 -12.49 -12.57 -8.60
C ALA A 129 -12.24 -12.13 -7.15
N ILE A 130 -12.27 -13.08 -6.22
CA ILE A 130 -12.09 -12.83 -4.80
C ILE A 130 -10.78 -13.49 -4.35
N LEU A 131 -9.92 -12.71 -3.70
CA LEU A 131 -8.70 -13.18 -3.07
C LEU A 131 -8.81 -12.92 -1.57
N GLY A 132 -8.58 -13.94 -0.76
CA GLY A 132 -8.69 -13.84 0.69
C GLY A 132 -7.94 -14.96 1.39
N GLY A 133 -7.69 -14.77 2.68
CA GLY A 133 -6.83 -15.60 3.51
C GLY A 133 -6.15 -14.74 4.57
N GLY A 134 -5.85 -15.29 5.75
CA GLY A 134 -5.34 -14.51 6.86
C GLY A 134 -4.00 -13.85 6.56
N TYR A 135 -3.97 -12.52 6.50
CA TYR A 135 -2.75 -11.72 6.46
C TYR A 135 -2.32 -11.40 7.90
N ALA A 136 -1.29 -12.08 8.40
CA ALA A 136 -0.69 -11.69 9.68
C ALA A 136 0.12 -10.40 9.49
N SER A 137 -0.28 -9.33 10.18
CA SER A 137 0.40 -8.03 10.14
C SER A 137 1.88 -8.06 10.55
N SER A 138 2.32 -9.14 11.21
CA SER A 138 3.68 -9.27 11.76
C SER A 138 4.70 -9.96 10.84
N THR A 139 4.28 -10.61 9.75
CA THR A 139 5.19 -11.38 8.89
C THR A 139 5.60 -10.66 7.61
N ASP A 140 5.03 -9.47 7.35
CA ASP A 140 5.27 -8.71 6.13
C ASP A 140 6.16 -7.47 6.37
N ILE A 141 6.91 -7.06 5.35
CA ILE A 141 7.98 -6.04 5.42
C ILE A 141 7.44 -4.70 5.95
N LEU A 142 6.24 -4.31 5.51
CA LEU A 142 5.62 -3.05 5.92
C LEU A 142 5.21 -3.07 7.41
N GLY A 143 4.66 -4.19 7.88
CA GLY A 143 4.32 -4.39 9.29
C GLY A 143 5.56 -4.38 10.18
N ALA A 144 6.64 -5.05 9.76
CA ALA A 144 7.92 -5.02 10.46
C ALA A 144 8.49 -3.59 10.56
N LYS A 145 8.48 -2.82 9.48
CA LYS A 145 8.95 -1.42 9.46
C LYS A 145 8.15 -0.53 10.40
N ASN A 146 6.82 -0.65 10.42
CA ASN A 146 5.97 0.12 11.32
C ASN A 146 6.21 -0.25 12.78
N LYS A 147 6.38 -1.55 13.08
CA LYS A 147 6.72 -2.02 14.43
C LYS A 147 8.05 -1.46 14.91
N ILE A 148 9.06 -1.43 14.04
CA ILE A 148 10.35 -0.80 14.35
C ILE A 148 10.16 0.68 14.65
N SER A 149 9.46 1.42 13.77
CA SER A 149 9.22 2.86 13.97
C SER A 149 8.54 3.16 15.31
N LYS A 150 7.53 2.37 15.68
CA LYS A 150 6.80 2.52 16.95
C LYS A 150 7.68 2.23 18.17
N LEU A 151 8.46 1.15 18.12
CA LEU A 151 9.38 0.81 19.21
C LEU A 151 10.47 1.87 19.38
N THR A 152 10.94 2.47 18.29
CA THR A 152 11.90 3.59 18.33
C THR A 152 11.28 4.82 18.98
N GLU A 153 10.04 5.18 18.62
CA GLU A 153 9.33 6.32 19.23
C GLU A 153 9.03 6.08 20.72
N GLU A 154 8.65 4.86 21.10
CA GLU A 154 8.47 4.48 22.51
C GLU A 154 9.79 4.57 23.29
N LEU A 155 10.92 4.13 22.70
CA LEU A 155 12.25 4.25 23.31
C LEU A 155 12.64 5.72 23.53
N GLU A 156 12.47 6.59 22.54
CA GLU A 156 12.77 8.03 22.67
C GLU A 156 11.95 8.67 23.79
N ASN A 157 10.66 8.36 23.87
CA ASN A 157 9.78 8.87 24.92
C ASN A 157 10.22 8.40 26.32
N VAL A 158 10.65 7.13 26.45
CA VAL A 158 11.18 6.59 27.71
C VAL A 158 12.51 7.25 28.08
N GLU A 159 13.40 7.48 27.12
CA GLU A 159 14.67 8.17 27.35
C GLU A 159 14.45 9.62 27.81
N LEU A 160 13.51 10.34 27.19
CA LEU A 160 13.12 11.69 27.61
C LEU A 160 12.57 11.70 29.04
N ALA A 161 11.71 10.74 29.39
CA ALA A 161 11.18 10.61 30.74
C ALA A 161 12.28 10.30 31.78
N ILE A 162 13.23 9.42 31.45
CA ILE A 162 14.39 9.11 32.31
C ILE A 162 15.26 10.35 32.50
N ASN A 163 15.53 11.11 31.44
CA ASN A 163 16.34 12.32 31.51
C ASN A 163 15.65 13.41 32.34
N ALA A 164 14.32 13.57 32.24
CA ALA A 164 13.56 14.47 33.10
C ALA A 164 13.69 14.10 34.58
N ILE A 165 13.51 12.82 34.94
CA ILE A 165 13.64 12.34 36.32
C ILE A 165 15.07 12.50 36.86
N LYS A 166 16.10 12.26 36.03
CA LYS A 166 17.51 12.49 36.42
C LYS A 166 17.81 13.96 36.66
N SER A 167 17.21 14.85 35.89
CA SER A 167 17.36 16.30 36.03
C SER A 167 16.76 16.80 37.35
N ASP A 168 15.59 16.30 37.72
CA ASP A 168 14.92 16.64 38.99
C ASP A 168 15.66 16.11 40.23
N ASN A 169 16.36 14.98 40.11
CA ASN A 169 17.14 14.41 41.22
C ASN A 169 18.53 15.02 41.41
N ASN A 170 19.01 15.85 40.47
CA ASN A 170 20.28 16.59 40.58
C ASN A 170 20.09 17.97 41.25
N ILE A 171 18.90 18.26 41.76
CA ILE A 171 18.57 19.42 42.60
C ILE A 171 18.33 18.91 44.03
N LYS A 172 19.36 18.43 44.71
CA LYS A 172 19.39 18.25 46.17
C LYS A 172 20.82 18.17 46.69
#